data_AF-A0AAD9NBZ8-F1
#
_entry.id   AF-A0AAD9NBZ8-F1
#
_cell.length_a   1.000
_cell.length_b   1.000
_cell.length_c   1.000
_cell.angle_alpha   90.00
_cell.angle_beta   90.00
_cell.angle_gamma   90.00
#
_symmetry.space_group_name_H-M   'P 1'
#
loop_
_entity.id
_entity.type
_entity.pdbx_description
1 polymer ?
#
loop_
_entity_poly.entity_id
_entity_poly.type
_entity_poly.pdbx_seq_one_letter_code
_entity_poly.pdbx_strand_id
1 'polypeptide(L)'
;MTLLLQKHHNLDLPAWATSGLIHQMESLFALLDFYKYNSTLQKRLRGGQLISEYIRLINNKISSQGLPDLEPPKLLMFSVDERTILSLLGSLGVYNNLTVPYSAMVITELYENLDQPGSYHIRFSYHNETAVKPYQLTIKGCVFHCPVSDFIYLMKDIVLDNVDSECRSLNIMIFGISLDNLFNVVLLTIVVGLIVLFLLLLCITCCCTKRWRHRKVRKYGRIRAETVPEEVPMMNTVGNGSDMDD
;
A
#
# COMPACT_ATOMS: atom_id res chain seq x y z
N MET A 1 2.79 -24.12 21.93
CA MET A 1 4.22 -24.04 22.31
C MET A 1 4.48 -24.37 23.79
N THR A 2 3.79 -23.76 24.76
CA THR A 2 4.12 -23.90 26.20
C THR A 2 4.14 -25.34 26.74
N LEU A 3 3.12 -26.16 26.44
CA LEU A 3 3.09 -27.56 26.90
C LEU A 3 4.23 -28.42 26.32
N LEU A 4 4.65 -28.14 25.08
CA LEU A 4 5.76 -28.83 24.44
C LEU A 4 7.09 -28.49 25.11
N LEU A 5 7.28 -27.22 25.47
CA LEU A 5 8.46 -26.78 26.22
C LEU A 5 8.50 -27.43 27.60
N GLN A 6 7.38 -27.44 28.34
CA GLN A 6 7.31 -28.10 29.65
C GLN A 6 7.67 -29.58 29.54
N LYS A 7 7.11 -30.28 28.55
CA LYS A 7 7.44 -31.68 28.26
C LYS A 7 8.93 -31.89 27.95
N HIS A 8 9.51 -31.02 27.12
CA HIS A 8 10.94 -31.09 26.76
C HIS A 8 11.87 -30.86 27.96
N HIS A 9 11.46 -30.02 28.91
CA HIS A 9 12.20 -29.75 30.15
C HIS A 9 11.85 -30.70 31.30
N ASN A 10 11.16 -31.81 31.03
CA ASN A 10 10.73 -32.79 32.03
C ASN A 10 9.96 -32.17 33.22
N LEU A 11 9.13 -31.17 32.94
CA LEU A 11 8.26 -30.55 33.94
C LEU A 11 6.93 -31.28 34.03
N ASP A 12 6.31 -31.24 35.21
CA ASP A 12 4.99 -31.83 35.44
C ASP A 12 3.93 -31.14 34.59
N LEU A 13 3.27 -31.93 33.75
CA LEU A 13 2.16 -31.49 32.93
C LEU A 13 0.84 -31.60 33.71
N PRO A 14 -0.12 -30.69 33.47
CA PRO A 14 -1.43 -30.80 34.11
C PRO A 14 -2.15 -32.07 33.64
N ALA A 15 -2.98 -32.66 34.50
CA ALA A 15 -3.61 -33.97 34.26
C ALA A 15 -4.42 -34.07 32.95
N TRP A 16 -4.94 -32.95 32.44
CA TRP A 16 -5.68 -32.90 31.18
C TRP A 16 -4.78 -32.94 29.94
N ALA A 17 -3.49 -32.58 30.06
CA ALA A 17 -2.52 -32.50 28.96
C ALA A 17 -1.93 -33.88 28.63
N THR A 18 -2.81 -34.79 28.22
CA THR A 18 -2.42 -36.14 27.80
C THR A 18 -1.57 -36.10 26.52
N SER A 19 -0.73 -37.12 26.32
CA SER A 19 0.11 -37.23 25.12
C SER A 19 -0.69 -37.21 23.81
N GLY A 20 -1.89 -37.80 23.80
CA GLY A 20 -2.78 -37.77 22.64
C GLY A 20 -3.28 -36.37 22.32
N LEU A 21 -3.68 -35.59 23.34
CA LEU A 21 -4.10 -34.20 23.15
C LEU A 21 -2.95 -33.33 22.63
N ILE A 22 -1.75 -33.49 23.19
CA ILE A 22 -0.57 -32.74 22.77
C ILE A 22 -0.27 -32.98 21.28
N HIS A 23 -0.31 -34.24 20.83
CA HIS A 23 -0.11 -34.58 19.42
C HIS A 23 -1.18 -33.98 18.50
N GLN A 24 -2.44 -33.96 18.94
CA GLN A 24 -3.51 -33.28 18.20
C GLN A 24 -3.27 -31.78 18.10
N MET A 25 -2.82 -31.14 19.19
CA MET A 25 -2.47 -29.72 19.18
C MET A 25 -1.31 -29.42 18.23
N GLU A 26 -0.26 -30.24 18.22
CA GLU A 26 0.86 -30.09 17.27
C GLU A 26 0.38 -30.15 15.82
N SER A 27 -0.48 -31.12 15.50
CA SER A 27 -1.06 -31.27 14.16
C SER A 27 -1.90 -30.05 13.77
N LEU A 28 -2.69 -29.50 14.70
CA LEU A 28 -3.46 -28.28 14.49
C LEU A 28 -2.56 -27.06 14.28
N PHE A 29 -1.47 -26.94 15.03
CA PHE A 29 -0.50 -25.85 14.85
C PHE A 29 0.17 -25.91 13.47
N ALA A 30 0.62 -27.10 13.05
CA ALA A 30 1.21 -27.28 11.73
C ALA A 30 0.25 -26.89 10.60
N LEU A 31 -1.04 -27.25 10.74
CA LEU A 31 -2.09 -26.84 9.80
C LEU A 31 -2.31 -25.32 9.79
N LEU A 32 -2.37 -24.69 10.96
CA LEU A 32 -2.51 -23.23 11.07
C LEU A 32 -1.33 -22.51 10.43
N ASP A 33 -0.11 -23.01 10.64
CA ASP A 33 1.09 -22.44 10.04
C ASP A 33 1.09 -22.58 8.51
N PHE A 34 0.66 -23.74 7.99
CA PHE A 34 0.47 -23.89 6.55
C PHE A 34 -0.45 -22.80 5.97
N TYR A 35 -1.61 -22.56 6.57
CA TYR A 35 -2.52 -21.50 6.09
C TYR A 35 -1.94 -20.09 6.24
N LYS A 36 -1.16 -19.83 7.30
CA LYS A 36 -0.55 -18.52 7.55
C LYS A 36 0.57 -18.17 6.58
N TYR A 37 1.33 -19.16 6.10
CA TYR A 37 2.56 -18.91 5.34
C TYR A 37 2.51 -19.40 3.88
N ASN A 38 1.44 -20.08 3.45
CA ASN A 38 1.43 -20.68 2.11
C ASN A 38 0.76 -19.81 1.00
N SER A 39 0.02 -18.75 1.34
CA SER A 39 -0.56 -17.88 0.29
C SER A 39 0.50 -16.98 -0.35
N THR A 40 0.35 -16.65 -1.63
CA THR A 40 1.30 -15.80 -2.37
C THR A 40 1.53 -14.45 -1.68
N LEU A 41 0.45 -13.83 -1.19
CA LEU A 41 0.53 -12.56 -0.47
C LEU A 41 1.36 -12.68 0.82
N GLN A 42 1.14 -13.75 1.59
CA GLN A 42 1.90 -13.98 2.83
C GLN A 42 3.37 -14.30 2.52
N LYS A 43 3.63 -15.09 1.48
CA LYS A 43 5.00 -15.36 1.00
C LYS A 43 5.71 -14.08 0.61
N ARG A 44 5.06 -13.20 -0.15
CA ARG A 44 5.61 -11.90 -0.56
C ARG A 44 5.86 -10.98 0.64
N LEU A 45 4.87 -10.77 1.51
CA LEU A 45 4.97 -9.81 2.61
C LEU A 45 5.79 -10.29 3.82
N ARG A 46 5.99 -11.60 3.97
CA ARG A 46 6.77 -12.17 5.09
C ARG A 46 8.12 -12.69 4.62
N GLY A 47 8.12 -13.79 3.88
CA GLY A 47 9.38 -14.45 3.47
C GLY A 47 10.06 -13.72 2.32
N GLY A 48 9.32 -12.95 1.52
CA GLY A 48 9.82 -12.20 0.38
C GLY A 48 10.88 -11.19 0.78
N GLN A 49 10.72 -10.51 1.92
CA GLN A 49 11.77 -9.63 2.46
C GLN A 49 13.09 -10.38 2.72
N LEU A 50 13.01 -11.57 3.33
CA LEU A 50 14.19 -12.38 3.61
C LEU A 50 14.83 -12.92 2.33
N ILE A 51 14.02 -13.31 1.35
CA ILE A 51 14.50 -13.73 0.03
C ILE A 51 15.16 -12.58 -0.73
N SER A 52 14.57 -11.38 -0.72
CA SER A 52 15.20 -10.15 -1.27
C SER A 52 16.56 -9.90 -0.64
N GLU A 53 16.66 -10.05 0.68
CA GLU A 53 17.91 -9.88 1.41
C GLU A 53 18.95 -10.94 1.03
N TYR A 54 18.55 -12.19 0.86
CA TYR A 54 19.45 -13.24 0.36
C TYR A 54 19.99 -12.91 -1.03
N ILE A 55 19.12 -12.51 -1.96
CA ILE A 55 19.52 -12.11 -3.32
C ILE A 55 20.50 -10.93 -3.26
N ARG A 56 20.22 -9.92 -2.41
CA ARG A 56 21.12 -8.77 -2.20
C ARG A 56 22.49 -9.20 -1.69
N LEU A 57 22.54 -10.07 -0.67
CA LEU A 57 23.79 -10.56 -0.08
C LEU A 57 24.60 -11.38 -1.09
N ILE A 58 23.94 -12.25 -1.87
CA ILE A 58 24.57 -13.05 -2.92
C ILE A 58 25.16 -12.16 -4.01
N ASN A 59 24.38 -11.21 -4.54
CA ASN A 59 24.84 -10.29 -5.58
C ASN A 59 26.02 -9.44 -5.08
N ASN A 60 25.98 -8.98 -3.82
CA ASN A 60 27.09 -8.26 -3.23
C ASN A 60 28.35 -9.14 -3.11
N LYS A 61 28.21 -10.40 -2.68
CA LYS A 61 29.33 -11.34 -2.59
C LYS A 61 29.97 -11.62 -3.96
N ILE A 62 29.15 -11.81 -4.99
CA ILE A 62 29.61 -12.04 -6.36
C ILE A 62 30.33 -10.80 -6.91
N SER A 63 29.74 -9.61 -6.74
CA SER A 63 30.26 -8.36 -7.31
C SER A 63 31.55 -7.86 -6.63
N SER A 64 31.78 -8.25 -5.37
CA SER A 64 32.97 -7.88 -4.58
C SER A 64 34.09 -8.91 -4.64
N GLN A 65 33.91 -10.01 -5.39
CA GLN A 65 34.91 -11.07 -5.47
C GLN A 65 36.23 -10.54 -6.05
N GLY A 66 37.32 -10.77 -5.32
CA GLY A 66 38.65 -10.30 -5.71
C GLY A 66 38.97 -8.86 -5.27
N LEU A 67 38.09 -8.18 -4.53
CA LEU A 67 38.31 -6.87 -3.94
C LEU A 67 38.41 -6.99 -2.41
N PRO A 68 39.62 -7.12 -1.82
CA PRO A 68 39.80 -7.43 -0.40
C PRO A 68 39.13 -6.44 0.55
N ASP A 69 39.13 -5.16 0.20
CA ASP A 69 38.57 -4.08 1.03
C ASP A 69 37.03 -4.04 1.01
N LEU A 70 36.39 -4.77 0.08
CA LEU A 70 34.95 -4.79 -0.13
C LEU A 70 34.33 -6.17 0.07
N GLU A 71 35.14 -7.18 0.43
CA GLU A 71 34.67 -8.55 0.53
C GLU A 71 33.77 -8.75 1.76
N PRO A 72 32.49 -9.16 1.60
CA PRO A 72 31.61 -9.37 2.72
C PRO A 72 32.00 -10.65 3.49
N PRO A 73 31.58 -10.78 4.77
CA PRO A 73 31.87 -11.93 5.61
C PRO A 73 31.52 -13.26 4.94
N LYS A 74 32.34 -14.28 5.18
CA LYS A 74 32.12 -15.64 4.64
C LYS A 74 30.96 -16.38 5.31
N LEU A 75 30.55 -15.93 6.49
CA LEU A 75 29.47 -16.54 7.27
C LEU A 75 28.64 -15.44 7.94
N LEU A 76 27.33 -15.53 7.77
CA LEU A 76 26.34 -14.69 8.43
C LEU A 76 25.39 -15.59 9.20
N MET A 77 25.15 -15.27 10.47
CA MET A 77 24.24 -16.02 11.34
C MET A 77 23.14 -15.10 11.84
N PHE A 78 21.90 -15.53 11.66
CA PHE A 78 20.71 -14.81 12.13
C PHE A 78 20.03 -15.63 13.22
N SER A 79 19.96 -15.06 14.43
CA SER A 79 19.15 -15.62 15.51
C SER A 79 17.70 -15.17 15.33
N VAL A 80 16.80 -16.12 15.07
CA VAL A 80 15.41 -15.84 14.71
C VAL A 80 14.45 -16.76 15.43
N ASP A 81 13.16 -16.47 15.34
CA ASP A 81 12.09 -17.31 15.85
C ASP A 81 11.61 -18.35 14.82
N GLU A 82 10.76 -19.28 15.26
CA GLU A 82 10.21 -20.35 14.42
C GLU A 82 9.41 -19.81 13.22
N ARG A 83 8.76 -18.65 13.40
CA ARG A 83 7.93 -18.00 12.38
C ARG A 83 8.76 -17.54 11.19
N THR A 84 9.99 -17.11 11.43
CA THR A 84 10.92 -16.68 10.38
C THR A 84 11.36 -17.87 9.54
N ILE A 85 11.67 -19.01 10.18
CA ILE A 85 12.01 -20.26 9.48
C ILE A 85 10.82 -20.77 8.66
N LEU A 86 9.62 -20.81 9.26
CA LEU A 86 8.39 -21.19 8.55
C LEU A 86 8.13 -20.30 7.34
N SER A 87 8.31 -18.99 7.50
CA SER A 87 8.12 -18.03 6.42
C SER A 87 9.12 -18.24 5.28
N LEU A 88 10.39 -18.54 5.60
CA LEU A 88 11.41 -18.84 4.61
C LEU A 88 11.09 -20.14 3.85
N LEU A 89 10.86 -21.23 4.56
CA LEU A 89 10.55 -22.55 3.98
C LEU A 89 9.26 -22.51 3.16
N GLY A 90 8.25 -21.77 3.63
CA GLY A 90 7.00 -21.54 2.92
C GLY A 90 7.20 -20.76 1.63
N SER A 91 7.97 -19.66 1.66
CA SER A 91 8.30 -18.86 0.48
C SER A 91 9.12 -19.64 -0.55
N LEU A 92 10.08 -20.45 -0.11
CA LEU A 92 10.85 -21.36 -0.97
C LEU A 92 10.01 -22.54 -1.51
N GLY A 93 8.81 -22.77 -0.96
CA GLY A 93 7.93 -23.88 -1.36
C GLY A 93 8.43 -25.26 -0.92
N VAL A 94 9.27 -25.32 0.11
CA VAL A 94 9.91 -26.55 0.62
C VAL A 94 9.51 -26.89 2.07
N TYR A 95 8.50 -26.19 2.60
CA TYR A 95 7.94 -26.48 3.92
C TYR A 95 7.32 -27.89 3.97
N ASN A 96 7.67 -28.66 5.01
CA ASN A 96 7.28 -30.06 5.18
C ASN A 96 5.98 -30.27 5.98
N ASN A 97 5.26 -29.20 6.31
CA ASN A 97 4.04 -29.24 7.14
C ASN A 97 4.25 -29.80 8.55
N LEU A 98 5.45 -29.67 9.11
CA LEU A 98 5.76 -30.02 10.49
C LEU A 98 6.05 -28.76 11.29
N THR A 99 5.77 -28.79 12.59
CA THR A 99 6.21 -27.72 13.49
C THR A 99 7.74 -27.62 13.48
N VAL A 100 8.25 -26.39 13.54
CA VAL A 100 9.70 -26.17 13.62
C VAL A 100 10.16 -26.49 15.04
N PRO A 101 11.07 -27.46 15.23
CA PRO A 101 11.55 -27.82 16.55
C PRO A 101 12.55 -26.79 17.08
N TYR A 102 12.87 -26.92 18.37
CA TYR A 102 13.86 -26.07 19.01
C TYR A 102 15.24 -26.24 18.37
N SER A 103 15.99 -25.13 18.27
CA SER A 103 17.33 -25.09 17.64
C SER A 103 17.37 -25.54 16.17
N ALA A 104 16.24 -25.52 15.47
CA ALA A 104 16.22 -25.76 14.04
C ALA A 104 16.96 -24.65 13.27
N MET A 105 17.58 -24.99 12.15
CA MET A 105 18.38 -24.08 11.34
C MET A 105 18.11 -24.32 9.85
N VAL A 106 18.01 -23.22 9.09
CA VAL A 106 18.10 -23.26 7.63
C VAL A 106 19.48 -22.76 7.24
N ILE A 107 20.19 -23.57 6.46
CA ILE A 107 21.54 -23.30 5.98
C ILE A 107 21.45 -22.97 4.51
N THR A 108 21.96 -21.79 4.13
CA THR A 108 22.02 -21.32 2.75
C THR A 108 23.48 -21.16 2.35
N GLU A 109 23.89 -21.84 1.29
CA GLU A 109 25.29 -21.84 0.82
C GLU A 109 25.37 -21.37 -0.63
N LEU A 110 26.37 -20.54 -0.90
CA LEU A 110 26.71 -20.05 -2.23
C LEU A 110 28.00 -20.76 -2.69
N TYR A 111 27.96 -21.36 -3.88
CA TYR A 111 29.06 -22.05 -4.51
C TYR A 111 29.42 -21.40 -5.83
N GLU A 112 30.70 -21.42 -6.19
CA GLU A 112 31.18 -21.13 -7.53
C GLU A 112 31.67 -22.44 -8.17
N ASN A 113 31.33 -22.66 -9.44
CA ASN A 113 31.83 -23.80 -10.19
C ASN A 113 33.31 -23.62 -10.52
N LEU A 114 34.15 -24.56 -10.08
CA LEU A 114 35.59 -24.54 -10.34
C LEU A 114 35.93 -24.71 -11.83
N ASP A 115 35.09 -25.45 -12.56
CA ASP A 115 35.30 -25.72 -13.99
C ASP A 115 34.80 -24.58 -14.89
N GLN A 116 33.96 -23.70 -14.34
CA GLN A 116 33.34 -22.58 -15.06
C GLN A 116 33.31 -21.33 -14.15
N PRO A 117 34.42 -20.59 -14.06
CA PRO A 117 34.49 -19.37 -13.25
C PRO A 117 33.37 -18.39 -13.60
N GLY A 118 32.76 -17.79 -12.57
CA GLY A 118 31.57 -16.94 -12.71
C GLY A 118 30.23 -17.68 -12.78
N SER A 119 30.21 -19.02 -12.71
CA SER A 119 28.99 -19.82 -12.60
C SER A 119 28.66 -20.13 -11.14
N TYR A 120 27.63 -19.46 -10.61
CA TYR A 120 27.26 -19.57 -9.19
C TYR A 120 25.98 -20.38 -8.96
N HIS A 121 26.00 -21.17 -7.88
CA HIS A 121 24.89 -22.02 -7.47
C HIS A 121 24.57 -21.81 -5.99
N ILE A 122 23.28 -21.87 -5.65
CA ILE A 122 22.77 -21.79 -4.30
C ILE A 122 22.24 -23.15 -3.84
N ARG A 123 22.47 -23.46 -2.57
CA ARG A 123 22.01 -24.68 -1.90
C ARG A 123 21.31 -24.33 -0.61
N PHE A 124 20.20 -25.01 -0.34
CA PHE A 124 19.46 -24.88 0.91
C PHE A 124 19.43 -26.23 1.64
N SER A 125 19.65 -26.21 2.95
CA SER A 125 19.51 -27.38 3.82
C SER A 125 18.75 -27.02 5.09
N TYR A 126 18.00 -27.97 5.64
CA TYR A 126 17.24 -27.80 6.87
C TYR A 126 17.72 -28.79 7.93
N HIS A 127 18.21 -28.29 9.05
CA HIS A 127 18.60 -29.11 10.19
C HIS A 127 17.58 -28.93 11.31
N ASN A 128 16.80 -29.96 11.58
CA ASN A 128 15.74 -29.96 12.59
C ASN A 128 15.83 -31.14 13.56
N GLU A 129 16.88 -31.96 13.44
CA GLU A 129 17.13 -33.13 14.30
C GLU A 129 18.62 -33.29 14.57
N THR A 130 19.04 -33.23 15.84
CA THR A 130 20.45 -33.25 16.24
C THR A 130 21.20 -34.49 15.77
N ALA A 131 20.53 -35.65 15.71
CA ALA A 131 21.16 -36.93 15.36
C ALA A 131 21.32 -37.15 13.85
N VAL A 132 20.73 -36.30 13.01
CA VAL A 132 20.64 -36.49 11.56
C VAL A 132 21.36 -35.34 10.84
N LYS A 133 21.99 -35.65 9.70
CA LYS A 133 22.56 -34.62 8.84
C LYS A 133 21.47 -33.68 8.32
N PRO A 134 21.78 -32.39 8.03
CA PRO A 134 20.81 -31.47 7.46
C PRO A 134 20.14 -32.03 6.21
N TYR A 135 18.81 -31.97 6.17
CA TYR A 135 17.99 -32.38 5.04
C TYR A 135 18.19 -31.43 3.87
N GLN A 136 18.46 -31.99 2.69
CA GLN A 136 18.63 -31.23 1.46
C GLN A 136 17.28 -30.69 0.97
N LEU A 137 17.20 -29.39 0.71
CA LEU A 137 15.98 -28.74 0.21
C LEU A 137 16.13 -28.44 -1.27
N THR A 138 15.17 -28.87 -2.08
CA THR A 138 15.13 -28.58 -3.53
C THR A 138 13.90 -27.74 -3.84
N ILE A 139 14.12 -26.54 -4.35
CA ILE A 139 13.05 -25.63 -4.79
C ILE A 139 12.36 -26.24 -6.00
N LYS A 140 11.02 -26.24 -6.00
CA LYS A 140 10.24 -26.74 -7.13
C LYS A 140 10.60 -25.97 -8.41
N GLY A 141 11.00 -26.70 -9.45
CA GLY A 141 11.43 -26.10 -10.72
C GLY A 141 12.93 -25.78 -10.78
N CYS A 142 13.72 -26.14 -9.76
CA CYS A 142 15.18 -26.08 -9.79
C CYS A 142 15.82 -27.42 -9.45
N VAL A 143 17.12 -27.53 -9.68
CA VAL A 143 17.96 -28.65 -9.21
C VAL A 143 18.50 -28.34 -7.81
N PHE A 144 19.06 -29.34 -7.12
CA PHE A 144 19.60 -29.18 -5.76
C PHE A 144 20.71 -28.11 -5.68
N HIS A 145 21.63 -28.10 -6.65
CA HIS A 145 22.58 -27.02 -6.87
C HIS A 145 21.94 -25.99 -7.80
N CYS A 146 21.04 -25.18 -7.27
CA CYS A 146 20.21 -24.29 -8.08
C CYS A 146 21.06 -23.13 -8.65
N PRO A 147 21.10 -22.90 -9.97
CA PRO A 147 21.77 -21.72 -10.52
C PRO A 147 21.19 -20.43 -9.91
N VAL A 148 22.04 -19.48 -9.55
CA VAL A 148 21.59 -18.23 -8.90
C VAL A 148 20.60 -17.47 -9.79
N SER A 149 20.78 -17.49 -11.12
CA SER A 149 19.85 -16.90 -12.09
C SER A 149 18.46 -17.51 -12.00
N ASP A 150 18.38 -18.83 -11.90
CA ASP A 150 17.13 -19.58 -11.87
C ASP A 150 16.42 -19.36 -10.54
N PHE A 151 17.17 -19.33 -9.44
CA PHE A 151 16.66 -18.97 -8.13
C PHE A 151 15.99 -17.58 -8.14
N ILE A 152 16.68 -16.56 -8.66
CA ILE A 152 16.13 -15.20 -8.77
C ILE A 152 14.87 -15.19 -9.64
N TYR A 153 14.89 -15.90 -10.76
CA TYR A 153 13.73 -16.01 -11.66
C TYR A 153 12.54 -16.68 -10.98
N LEU A 154 12.75 -17.78 -10.25
CA LEU A 154 11.70 -18.52 -9.55
C LEU A 154 11.09 -17.71 -8.39
N MET A 155 11.88 -16.84 -7.75
CA MET A 155 11.43 -16.03 -6.63
C MET A 155 10.81 -14.69 -7.04
N LYS A 156 10.85 -14.31 -8.33
CA LYS A 156 10.47 -12.98 -8.83
C LYS A 156 9.10 -12.47 -8.34
N ASP A 157 8.11 -13.36 -8.17
CA ASP A 157 6.75 -12.97 -7.81
C ASP A 157 6.62 -12.61 -6.31
N ILE A 158 7.56 -13.08 -5.48
CA ILE A 158 7.57 -12.84 -4.03
C ILE A 158 8.67 -11.88 -3.58
N VAL A 159 9.67 -11.60 -4.42
CA VAL A 159 10.71 -10.60 -4.14
C VAL A 159 10.08 -9.21 -4.07
N LEU A 160 10.51 -8.47 -3.04
CA LEU A 160 10.13 -7.09 -2.80
C LEU A 160 11.27 -6.18 -3.27
N ASP A 161 10.94 -5.18 -4.10
CA ASP A 161 11.88 -4.11 -4.47
C ASP A 161 12.07 -3.12 -3.32
N ASN A 162 10.97 -2.77 -2.64
CA ASN A 162 10.98 -1.87 -1.50
C ASN A 162 9.92 -2.31 -0.47
N VAL A 163 10.41 -2.81 0.66
CA VAL A 163 9.60 -3.32 1.77
C VAL A 163 8.71 -2.21 2.35
N ASP A 164 9.23 -1.00 2.51
CA ASP A 164 8.50 0.12 3.10
C ASP A 164 7.34 0.56 2.20
N SER A 165 7.49 0.54 0.88
CA SER A 165 6.38 0.90 -0.02
C SER A 165 5.27 -0.15 -0.04
N GLU A 166 5.60 -1.42 0.20
CA GLU A 166 4.63 -2.53 0.19
C GLU A 166 3.91 -2.66 1.54
N CYS A 167 4.61 -2.36 2.64
CA CYS A 167 4.06 -2.37 4.01
C CYS A 167 3.35 -1.07 4.40
N ARG A 168 3.51 0.02 3.63
CA ARG A 168 2.57 1.14 3.64
C ARG A 168 1.25 0.64 3.07
N SER A 169 0.50 -0.08 3.91
CA SER A 169 -0.78 -0.65 3.53
C SER A 169 -1.62 0.41 2.87
N LEU A 170 -2.24 -0.02 1.76
CA LEU A 170 -3.47 0.48 1.17
C LEU A 170 -3.90 1.80 1.81
N ASN A 171 -3.82 2.88 1.04
CA ASN A 171 -4.83 3.93 1.14
C ASN A 171 -6.16 3.21 1.28
N ILE A 172 -6.66 3.06 2.50
CA ILE A 172 -7.99 2.56 2.72
C ILE A 172 -8.80 3.64 2.00
N MET A 173 -9.39 3.28 0.86
CA MET A 173 -10.37 4.11 0.18
C MET A 173 -11.57 4.21 1.11
N ILE A 174 -11.43 4.89 2.24
CA ILE A 174 -12.54 5.48 2.96
C ILE A 174 -12.80 6.74 2.14
N PHE A 175 -13.66 6.60 1.12
CA PHE A 175 -14.06 7.66 0.19
C PHE A 175 -13.02 8.13 -0.87
N GLY A 176 -12.15 7.26 -1.38
CA GLY A 176 -11.40 7.54 -2.62
C GLY A 176 -10.37 8.68 -2.55
N ILE A 177 -9.99 9.15 -1.36
CA ILE A 177 -9.06 10.27 -1.17
C ILE A 177 -7.88 9.80 -0.31
N SER A 178 -6.65 9.99 -0.81
CA SER A 178 -5.42 9.78 -0.04
C SER A 178 -5.31 10.80 1.10
N LEU A 179 -4.89 10.35 2.29
CA LEU A 179 -4.67 11.22 3.47
C LEU A 179 -3.60 12.29 3.21
N ASP A 180 -2.66 12.05 2.30
CA ASP A 180 -1.63 13.02 1.91
C ASP A 180 -2.24 14.28 1.25
N ASN A 181 -3.45 14.15 0.70
CA ASN A 181 -4.17 15.24 0.04
C ASN A 181 -5.33 15.81 0.88
N LEU A 182 -5.55 15.29 2.09
CA LEU A 182 -6.68 15.70 2.94
C LEU A 182 -6.64 17.20 3.25
N PHE A 183 -5.46 17.72 3.61
CA PHE A 183 -5.28 19.14 3.91
C PHE A 183 -5.61 20.03 2.70
N ASN A 184 -5.13 19.65 1.52
CA ASN A 184 -5.34 20.42 0.29
C ASN A 184 -6.82 20.40 -0.17
N VAL A 185 -7.49 19.25 -0.04
CA VAL A 185 -8.93 19.14 -0.37
C VAL A 185 -9.80 19.93 0.60
N VAL A 186 -9.50 19.86 1.90
CA VAL A 186 -10.22 20.66 2.92
C VAL A 186 -10.00 22.14 2.69
N LEU A 187 -8.77 22.57 2.39
CA LEU A 187 -8.48 23.97 2.08
C LEU A 187 -9.25 24.45 0.85
N LEU A 188 -9.28 23.64 -0.22
CA LEU A 188 -9.97 24.00 -1.46
C LEU A 188 -11.49 24.10 -1.28
N THR A 189 -12.11 23.21 -0.50
CA THR A 189 -13.55 23.27 -0.22
C THR A 189 -13.94 24.50 0.59
N ILE A 190 -13.12 24.90 1.58
CA ILE A 190 -13.32 26.14 2.34
C ILE A 190 -13.22 27.36 1.42
N VAL A 191 -12.19 27.43 0.57
CA VAL A 191 -12.00 28.57 -0.35
C VAL A 191 -13.17 28.70 -1.32
N VAL A 192 -13.62 27.59 -1.93
CA VAL A 192 -14.78 27.58 -2.83
C VAL A 192 -16.05 28.02 -2.09
N GLY A 193 -16.27 27.53 -0.86
CA GLY A 193 -17.40 27.94 -0.03
C GLY A 193 -17.42 29.44 0.26
N LEU A 194 -16.25 30.03 0.57
CA LEU A 194 -16.12 31.47 0.81
C LEU A 194 -16.40 32.29 -0.46
N ILE A 195 -15.94 31.83 -1.63
CA ILE A 195 -16.22 32.48 -2.91
C ILE A 195 -17.72 32.47 -3.21
N VAL A 196 -18.39 31.33 -3.03
CA VAL A 196 -19.84 31.22 -3.25
C VAL A 196 -20.60 32.13 -2.29
N LEU A 197 -20.23 32.17 -1.01
CA LEU A 197 -20.84 33.07 -0.02
C LEU A 197 -20.67 34.54 -0.42
N PHE A 198 -19.47 34.93 -0.85
CA PHE A 198 -19.20 36.29 -1.31
C PHE A 198 -20.05 36.67 -2.52
N LEU A 199 -20.18 35.77 -3.51
CA LEU A 199 -21.03 35.99 -4.68
C LEU A 199 -22.50 36.14 -4.29
N LEU A 200 -23.01 35.33 -3.35
CA LEU A 200 -24.37 35.46 -2.85
C LEU A 200 -24.59 36.80 -2.15
N LEU A 201 -23.65 37.25 -1.32
CA LEU A 201 -23.72 38.56 -0.66
C LEU A 201 -23.68 39.71 -1.69
N LEU A 202 -22.87 39.61 -2.74
CA LEU A 202 -22.86 40.57 -3.85
C LEU A 202 -24.20 40.57 -4.62
N CYS A 203 -24.77 39.41 -4.89
CA CYS A 203 -26.10 39.30 -5.51
C CYS A 203 -27.17 39.95 -4.62
N ILE A 204 -27.17 39.65 -3.31
CA ILE A 204 -28.12 40.22 -2.34
C ILE A 204 -27.98 41.74 -2.26
N THR A 205 -26.75 42.27 -2.14
CA THR A 205 -26.50 43.72 -2.09
C THR A 205 -26.88 44.41 -3.40
N CYS A 206 -26.61 43.80 -4.56
CA CYS A 206 -27.06 44.29 -5.86
C CYS A 206 -28.60 44.30 -5.97
N CYS A 207 -29.28 43.24 -5.51
CA CYS A 207 -30.74 43.19 -5.43
C CYS A 207 -31.31 44.25 -4.48
N CYS A 208 -30.70 44.43 -3.31
CA CYS A 208 -31.10 45.44 -2.31
C CYS A 208 -30.90 46.86 -2.84
N THR A 209 -29.78 47.16 -3.50
CA THR A 209 -29.51 48.48 -4.10
C THR A 209 -30.43 48.76 -5.29
N LYS A 210 -30.66 47.79 -6.19
CA LYS A 210 -31.67 47.93 -7.26
C LYS A 210 -33.07 48.15 -6.70
N ARG A 211 -33.48 47.38 -5.67
CA ARG A 211 -34.79 47.52 -5.02
C ARG A 211 -34.92 48.87 -4.30
N TRP A 212 -33.85 49.35 -3.66
CA TRP A 212 -33.81 50.67 -3.03
C TRP A 212 -33.87 51.80 -4.05
N ARG A 213 -33.14 51.69 -5.17
CA ARG A 213 -33.20 52.65 -6.29
C ARG A 213 -34.60 52.69 -6.90
N HIS A 214 -35.24 51.54 -7.11
CA HIS A 214 -36.62 51.48 -7.60
C HIS A 214 -37.63 52.09 -6.61
N ARG A 215 -37.45 51.87 -5.29
CA ARG A 215 -38.26 52.54 -4.26
C ARG A 215 -38.05 54.06 -4.22
N LYS A 216 -36.82 54.54 -4.37
CA LYS A 216 -36.52 55.98 -4.51
C LYS A 216 -37.16 56.58 -5.76
N VAL A 217 -36.99 55.96 -6.92
CA VAL A 217 -37.59 56.43 -8.19
C VAL A 217 -39.12 56.47 -8.10
N ARG A 218 -39.77 55.47 -7.50
CA ARG A 218 -41.22 55.52 -7.22
C ARG A 218 -41.61 56.68 -6.29
N LYS A 219 -40.80 56.98 -5.26
CA LYS A 219 -41.07 58.07 -4.32
C LYS A 219 -40.92 59.45 -4.98
N TYR A 220 -39.89 59.66 -5.80
CA TYR A 220 -39.69 60.90 -6.57
C TYR A 220 -40.67 61.06 -7.74
N GLY A 221 -41.06 59.96 -8.40
CA GLY A 221 -42.08 59.97 -9.45
C GLY A 221 -43.48 60.32 -8.93
N ARG A 222 -43.82 59.89 -7.70
CA ARG A 222 -45.08 60.26 -7.05
C ARG A 222 -45.14 61.75 -6.71
N ILE A 223 -44.03 62.34 -6.24
CA ILE A 223 -43.92 63.78 -5.95
C ILE A 223 -43.99 64.62 -7.24
N ARG A 224 -43.47 64.11 -8.37
CA ARG A 224 -43.53 64.80 -9.67
C ARG A 224 -44.92 64.76 -10.33
N ALA A 225 -45.68 63.70 -10.11
CA ALA A 225 -47.06 63.59 -10.64
C ALA A 225 -48.05 64.52 -9.93
N GLU A 226 -47.77 64.96 -8.70
CA GLU A 226 -48.57 65.95 -7.97
C GLU A 226 -48.27 67.41 -8.39
N THR A 227 -47.28 67.67 -9.25
CA THR A 227 -46.75 69.03 -9.47
C THR A 227 -46.78 69.55 -10.92
N VAL A 228 -47.42 68.86 -11.88
CA VAL A 228 -47.46 69.31 -13.29
C VAL A 228 -48.89 69.45 -13.81
N PRO A 229 -49.38 70.67 -14.16
CA PRO A 229 -50.66 70.88 -14.84
C PRO A 229 -50.57 70.55 -16.35
N GLU A 230 -51.69 70.10 -16.90
CA GLU A 230 -51.88 69.59 -18.26
C GLU A 230 -52.24 70.74 -19.24
N GLU A 231 -51.41 70.99 -20.26
CA GLU A 231 -51.77 71.85 -21.41
C GLU A 231 -51.88 71.02 -22.71
N VAL A 232 -52.94 71.33 -23.47
CA VAL A 232 -53.52 70.62 -24.63
C VAL A 232 -52.99 71.20 -25.97
N PRO A 233 -52.83 70.41 -27.06
CA PRO A 233 -52.14 70.84 -28.29
C PRO A 233 -53.04 71.56 -29.32
N MET A 234 -52.47 72.45 -30.13
CA MET A 234 -53.12 73.14 -31.28
C MET A 234 -52.75 72.52 -32.63
N MET A 235 -53.73 72.52 -33.55
CA MET A 235 -53.70 71.92 -34.90
C MET A 235 -53.79 72.98 -36.01
N ASN A 236 -53.34 72.60 -37.21
CA ASN A 236 -52.91 73.36 -38.38
C ASN A 236 -53.88 74.39 -39.03
N THR A 237 -53.25 75.28 -39.81
CA THR A 237 -53.76 76.43 -40.57
C THR A 237 -54.56 76.12 -41.86
N VAL A 238 -55.63 76.92 -42.03
CA VAL A 238 -56.44 77.38 -43.19
C VAL A 238 -55.63 77.57 -44.51
N GLY A 239 -56.10 77.43 -45.76
CA GLY A 239 -57.40 77.27 -46.42
C GLY A 239 -57.53 78.20 -47.66
N ASN A 240 -57.87 77.63 -48.85
CA ASN A 240 -58.48 78.20 -50.09
C ASN A 240 -57.85 79.46 -50.77
N GLY A 241 -57.98 79.76 -52.07
CA GLY A 241 -58.73 79.22 -53.21
C GLY A 241 -58.86 80.33 -54.30
N SER A 242 -59.09 79.90 -55.56
CA SER A 242 -59.68 80.61 -56.73
C SER A 242 -58.99 81.82 -57.39
N ASP A 243 -58.47 81.59 -58.60
CA ASP A 243 -58.89 82.09 -59.94
C ASP A 243 -59.27 83.56 -60.22
N MET A 244 -58.61 84.04 -61.30
CA MET A 244 -59.04 84.84 -62.46
C MET A 244 -59.32 86.36 -62.34
N ASP A 245 -58.33 87.12 -62.83
CA ASP A 245 -58.35 88.28 -63.75
C ASP A 245 -59.63 89.13 -63.90
N ASP A 246 -59.54 90.39 -63.49
CA ASP A 246 -59.49 91.58 -64.36
C ASP A 246 -58.83 92.76 -63.60
#